data_AF-A0A0T1XNM8-F1
#
_entry.id   AF-A0A0T1XNM8-F1
#
_cell.length_a   1.000
_cell.length_b   1.000
_cell.length_c   1.000
_cell.angle_alpha   90.00
_cell.angle_beta   90.00
_cell.angle_gamma   90.00
#
_symmetry.space_group_name_H-M   'P 1'
#
loop_
_entity.id
_entity.type
_entity.pdbx_description
1 polymer ?
#
loop_
_entity_poly.entity_id
_entity_poly.type
_entity_poly.pdbx_seq_one_letter_code
_entity_poly.pdbx_strand_id
1 'polypeptide(L)'
;MITTLIEDWQARSALVKEKLRLKYVPFNPTPEMIEQAEAFLSLPNGERSHRLETAHNDEVEFLISLETARALYENPLEKRDGSITEAKVARSPERYR
;
A
#
# COMPACT_ATOMS: atom_id res chain seq x y z
N MET A 1 4.48 25.53 15.80
CA MET A 1 5.16 24.23 16.00
C MET A 1 4.26 23.10 15.50
N ILE A 2 4.12 22.96 14.18
CA ILE A 2 3.35 21.89 13.51
C ILE A 2 4.27 21.10 12.57
N THR A 3 5.33 21.74 12.07
CA THR A 3 6.32 21.18 11.15
C THR A 3 7.04 19.95 11.70
N THR A 4 7.45 19.96 12.97
CA THR A 4 8.16 18.83 13.60
C THR A 4 7.32 17.55 13.64
N LEU A 5 6.01 17.67 13.90
CA LEU A 5 5.11 16.53 14.01
C LEU A 5 4.86 15.86 12.64
N ILE A 6 4.84 16.64 11.57
CA ILE A 6 4.64 16.17 10.19
C ILE A 6 5.92 15.48 9.68
N GLU A 7 7.10 16.04 9.98
CA GLU A 7 8.39 15.48 9.59
C GLU A 7 8.63 14.12 10.28
N ASP A 8 8.32 14.01 11.58
CA ASP A 8 8.41 12.77 12.33
C ASP A 8 7.45 11.69 11.77
N TRP A 9 6.25 12.08 11.35
CA TRP A 9 5.29 11.16 10.74
C TRP A 9 5.75 10.68 9.36
N GLN A 10 6.30 11.57 8.53
CA GLN A 10 6.84 11.21 7.21
C GLN A 10 8.03 10.25 7.33
N ALA A 11 8.97 10.53 8.23
CA ALA A 11 10.11 9.65 8.49
C ALA A 11 9.66 8.27 8.99
N ARG A 12 8.72 8.22 9.94
CA ARG A 12 8.15 6.96 10.46
C ARG A 12 7.40 6.18 9.39
N SER A 13 6.59 6.85 8.57
CA SER A 13 5.84 6.20 7.50
C SER A 13 6.76 5.62 6.41
N ALA A 14 7.88 6.28 6.08
CA ALA A 14 8.88 5.75 5.16
C ALA A 14 9.51 4.45 5.69
N LEU A 15 9.92 4.44 6.97
CA LEU A 15 10.48 3.25 7.62
C LEU A 15 9.47 2.10 7.68
N VAL A 16 8.21 2.39 8.00
CA VAL A 16 7.14 1.38 8.06
C VAL A 16 6.83 0.80 6.69
N LYS A 17 6.81 1.63 5.63
CA LYS A 17 6.64 1.16 4.26
C LYS A 17 7.72 0.18 3.84
N GLU A 18 8.97 0.48 4.16
CA GLU A 18 10.09 -0.39 3.84
C GLU A 18 10.04 -1.69 4.64
N LYS A 19 9.85 -1.59 5.96
CA LYS A 19 9.78 -2.74 6.87
C LYS A 19 8.66 -3.72 6.48
N LEU A 20 7.46 -3.21 6.23
CA LEU A 20 6.27 -4.02 5.94
C LEU A 20 6.06 -4.27 4.43
N ARG A 21 6.96 -3.77 3.58
CA ARG A 21 6.86 -3.86 2.11
C ARG A 21 5.51 -3.38 1.59
N LEU A 22 5.17 -2.13 1.95
CA LEU A 22 3.91 -1.49 1.57
C LEU A 22 4.13 -0.32 0.62
N LYS A 23 3.23 -0.15 -0.35
CA LYS A 23 3.26 0.97 -1.28
C LYS A 23 2.99 2.31 -0.58
N TYR A 24 2.07 2.29 0.39
CA TYR A 24 1.69 3.40 1.27
C TYR A 24 1.29 2.83 2.63
N VAL A 25 1.26 3.65 3.69
CA VAL A 25 0.79 3.22 5.01
C VAL A 25 -0.69 3.60 5.14
N PRO A 26 -1.64 2.65 5.24
CA PRO A 26 -3.07 2.96 5.34
C PRO A 26 -3.52 3.32 6.77
N PHE A 27 -2.59 3.43 7.72
CA PHE A 27 -2.88 3.62 9.14
C PHE A 27 -1.89 4.60 9.78
N ASN A 28 -2.19 5.06 10.99
CA ASN A 28 -1.25 5.85 11.77
C ASN A 28 -0.18 4.93 12.39
N PRO A 29 1.12 5.10 12.08
CA PRO A 29 2.19 4.17 12.47
C PRO A 29 2.56 4.27 13.97
N THR A 30 1.64 3.88 14.84
CA THR A 30 1.92 3.60 16.25
C THR A 30 2.65 2.26 16.37
N PRO A 31 3.47 2.05 17.42
CA PRO A 31 4.16 0.78 17.62
C PRO A 31 3.21 -0.42 17.61
N GLU A 32 2.05 -0.30 18.27
CA GLU A 32 1.00 -1.33 18.34
C GLU A 32 0.44 -1.67 16.95
N MET A 33 0.14 -0.67 16.12
CA MET A 33 -0.39 -0.90 14.77
C MET A 33 0.64 -1.51 13.84
N ILE A 34 1.92 -1.14 14.00
CA ILE A 34 3.02 -1.74 13.22
C ILE A 34 3.17 -3.21 13.60
N GLU A 35 3.13 -3.56 14.88
CA GLU A 35 3.21 -4.93 15.36
C GLU A 35 2.02 -5.77 14.88
N GLN A 36 0.79 -5.22 14.95
CA GLN A 36 -0.39 -5.90 14.44
C GLN A 36 -0.32 -6.14 12.93
N ALA A 37 0.13 -5.15 12.16
CA ALA A 37 0.32 -5.28 10.73
C ALA A 37 1.41 -6.30 10.39
N GLU A 38 2.54 -6.28 11.09
CA GLU A 38 3.65 -7.23 10.93
C GLU A 38 3.20 -8.67 11.25
N ALA A 39 2.48 -8.85 12.35
CA ALA A 39 1.95 -10.15 12.77
C ALA A 39 1.01 -10.71 11.70
N PHE A 40 0.06 -9.92 11.22
CA PHE A 40 -0.86 -10.34 10.16
C PHE A 40 -0.14 -10.67 8.86
N LEU A 41 0.78 -9.81 8.41
CA LEU A 41 1.54 -9.99 7.16
C LEU A 41 2.54 -11.16 7.21
N SER A 42 2.89 -11.63 8.41
CA SER A 42 3.73 -12.81 8.62
C SER A 42 2.94 -14.13 8.56
N LEU A 43 1.60 -14.08 8.59
CA LEU A 43 0.77 -15.27 8.49
C LEU A 43 0.84 -15.89 7.07
N PRO A 44 0.74 -17.23 6.95
CA PRO A 44 0.53 -17.90 5.67
C PRO A 44 -0.71 -17.38 4.94
N ASN A 45 -0.71 -17.41 3.60
CA ASN A 45 -1.82 -16.89 2.79
C ASN A 45 -3.19 -17.45 3.21
N GLY A 46 -3.28 -18.76 3.50
CA GLY A 46 -4.54 -19.39 3.93
C GLY A 46 -5.04 -18.85 5.27
N GLU A 47 -4.14 -18.56 6.21
CA GLU A 47 -4.50 -17.97 7.51
C GLU A 47 -4.87 -16.49 7.38
N ARG A 48 -4.21 -15.75 6.46
CA ARG A 48 -4.59 -14.37 6.13
C ARG A 48 -6.00 -14.30 5.53
N SER A 49 -6.32 -15.18 4.59
CA SER A 49 -7.67 -15.30 4.02
C SER A 49 -8.70 -15.66 5.08
N HIS A 50 -8.41 -16.64 5.92
CA HIS A 50 -9.31 -17.01 7.02
C HIS A 50 -9.55 -15.83 7.97
N ARG A 51 -8.50 -15.11 8.33
CA ARG A 51 -8.60 -13.95 9.21
C ARG A 51 -9.42 -12.81 8.60
N LEU A 52 -9.30 -12.58 7.29
CA LEU A 52 -10.15 -11.63 6.57
C LEU A 52 -11.63 -12.05 6.57
N GLU A 53 -11.93 -13.34 6.44
CA GLU A 53 -13.30 -13.86 6.47
C GLU A 53 -13.93 -13.77 7.87
N THR A 54 -13.13 -13.90 8.92
CA THR A 54 -13.59 -13.83 10.32
C THR A 54 -13.57 -12.43 10.92
N ALA A 55 -12.85 -11.49 10.30
CA ALA A 55 -12.79 -10.11 10.78
C ALA A 55 -14.12 -9.38 10.52
N HIS A 56 -14.45 -8.42 11.38
CA HIS A 56 -15.69 -7.67 11.30
C HIS A 56 -15.42 -6.16 11.40
N ASN A 57 -16.31 -5.38 10.76
CA ASN A 57 -16.32 -3.91 10.81
C ASN A 57 -14.95 -3.29 10.47
N ASP A 58 -14.42 -2.46 11.35
CA ASP A 58 -13.20 -1.69 11.12
C ASP A 58 -11.94 -2.57 11.00
N GLU A 59 -11.93 -3.76 11.62
CA GLU A 59 -10.79 -4.68 11.50
C GLU A 59 -10.68 -5.22 10.07
N VAL A 60 -11.80 -5.59 9.43
CA VAL A 60 -11.74 -6.12 8.06
C VAL A 60 -11.33 -5.04 7.07
N GLU A 61 -11.81 -3.80 7.22
CA GLU A 61 -11.40 -2.66 6.39
C GLU A 61 -9.90 -2.36 6.52
N PHE A 62 -9.38 -2.43 7.75
CA PHE A 62 -7.94 -2.27 8.02
C PHE A 62 -7.12 -3.37 7.32
N LEU A 63 -7.51 -4.64 7.49
CA LEU A 63 -6.78 -5.77 6.91
C LEU A 63 -6.84 -5.76 5.37
N ILE A 64 -8.00 -5.42 4.77
CA ILE A 64 -8.14 -5.23 3.31
C ILE A 64 -7.20 -4.13 2.82
N SER A 65 -7.17 -3.00 3.51
CA SER A 65 -6.29 -1.88 3.15
C SER A 65 -4.82 -2.25 3.23
N LEU A 66 -4.43 -3.06 4.23
CA LEU A 66 -3.08 -3.55 4.41
C LEU A 66 -2.66 -4.54 3.31
N GLU A 67 -3.52 -5.51 2.98
CA GLU A 67 -3.29 -6.43 1.85
C GLU A 67 -3.19 -5.68 0.53
N THR A 68 -4.07 -4.70 0.30
CA THR A 68 -4.04 -3.87 -0.90
C THR A 68 -2.73 -3.11 -1.03
N ALA A 69 -2.27 -2.47 0.06
CA ALA A 69 -1.02 -1.74 0.07
C ALA A 69 0.21 -2.64 -0.18
N ARG A 70 0.17 -3.89 0.30
CA ARG A 70 1.21 -4.90 0.05
C ARG A 70 1.16 -5.44 -1.37
N ALA A 71 -0.04 -5.76 -1.88
CA ALA A 71 -0.23 -6.21 -3.25
C ALA A 71 0.28 -5.16 -4.25
N LEU A 72 0.05 -3.87 -4.00
CA LEU A 72 0.57 -2.75 -4.80
C LEU A 72 2.08 -2.53 -4.67
N TYR A 73 2.72 -3.08 -3.64
CA TYR A 73 4.17 -3.07 -3.51
C TYR A 73 4.80 -4.25 -4.27
N GLU A 74 4.24 -5.45 -4.12
CA GLU A 74 4.73 -6.69 -4.74
C GLU A 74 4.43 -6.74 -6.23
N ASN A 75 3.20 -6.41 -6.61
CA ASN A 75 2.76 -6.21 -7.98
C ASN A 75 2.24 -4.77 -8.08
N PRO A 76 3.12 -3.77 -8.19
CA PRO A 76 2.69 -2.42 -8.50
C PRO A 76 1.94 -2.54 -9.81
N LEU A 77 0.60 -2.39 -9.72
CA LEU A 77 -0.35 -2.52 -10.83
C LEU A 77 0.41 -2.32 -12.10
N GLU A 78 0.53 -3.41 -12.89
CA GLU A 78 1.26 -3.45 -14.15
C GLU A 78 1.43 -2.03 -14.67
N LYS A 79 2.65 -1.67 -15.08
CA LYS A 79 2.82 -0.63 -16.11
C LYS A 79 2.03 -1.07 -17.36
N ARG A 80 0.71 -1.16 -17.28
CA ARG A 80 -0.28 -1.49 -18.27
C ARG A 80 -0.33 -0.24 -19.10
N ASP A 81 0.52 -0.21 -20.12
CA ASP A 81 0.25 0.39 -21.43
C ASP A 81 -0.37 1.80 -21.43
N GLY A 82 -0.08 2.59 -20.39
CA GLY A 82 -0.57 3.94 -20.19
C GLY A 82 0.53 4.99 -20.31
N SER A 83 1.81 4.58 -20.27
CA SER A 83 2.90 5.47 -20.64
C SER A 83 2.74 5.82 -22.12
N ILE A 84 2.52 7.10 -22.40
CA ILE A 84 2.57 7.64 -23.76
C ILE A 84 3.99 7.37 -24.26
N THR A 85 4.16 6.33 -25.06
CA THR A 85 5.40 6.07 -25.80
C THR A 85 5.37 6.89 -27.09
N GLU A 86 6.53 7.30 -27.61
CA GLU A 86 6.60 8.00 -28.90
C GLU A 86 5.90 7.20 -30.01
N ALA A 87 5.95 5.86 -29.94
CA ALA A 87 5.22 4.96 -30.83
C ALA A 87 3.68 5.13 -30.74
N LYS A 88 3.13 5.39 -29.55
CA LYS A 88 1.69 5.62 -29.34
C LYS A 88 1.26 7.03 -29.78
N VAL A 89 2.14 8.03 -29.61
CA VAL A 89 1.93 9.40 -30.13
C VAL A 89 1.95 9.41 -31.65
N ALA A 90 2.92 8.73 -32.26
CA ALA A 90 3.06 8.61 -33.71
C ALA A 90 1.86 7.88 -34.35
N ARG A 91 1.21 6.97 -33.63
CA ARG A 91 0.08 6.17 -34.12
C ARG A 91 -1.27 6.90 -34.07
N SER A 92 -1.40 7.94 -33.23
CA SER A 92 -2.65 8.72 -33.09
C SER A 92 -2.34 10.19 -32.78
N PRO A 93 -1.71 10.93 -33.72
CA PRO A 93 -1.25 12.29 -33.50
C PRO A 93 -2.40 13.28 -33.26
N GLU A 94 -3.60 13.00 -33.77
CA GLU A 94 -4.79 13.84 -33.56
C GLU A 94 -5.31 13.88 -32.11
N ARG A 95 -4.98 12.89 -31.27
CA ARG A 95 -5.48 12.82 -29.88
C ARG A 95 -4.60 13.51 -28.85
N TYR A 96 -3.35 13.81 -29.20
CA TYR A 96 -2.33 14.30 -28.25
C TYR A 96 -1.70 15.64 -28.69
N ARG A 97 -2.46 16.40 -29.47
CA ARG A 97 -2.07 17.73 -29.97
C ARG A 97 -2.48 18.83 -29.00
#